data_AF-A0A9P5DZB2-F1
#
_entry.id   AF-A0A9P5DZB2-F1
#
_cell.length_a   1.000
_cell.length_b   1.000
_cell.length_c   1.000
_cell.angle_alpha   90.00
_cell.angle_beta   90.00
_cell.angle_gamma   90.00
#
_symmetry.space_group_name_H-M   'P 1'
#
loop_
_entity.id
_entity.type
_entity.pdbx_description
1 polymer ?
#
loop_
_entity_poly.entity_id
_entity_poly.type
_entity_poly.pdbx_seq_one_letter_code
_entity_poly.pdbx_strand_id
1 'polypeptide(L)'
;MRDAMLLAEISLYCTLQKNDCVQPTFENDGFSSKFAIWKQQYGYLLDLPTGLMLKFSYCIANVILAKRTLDRVEADALNPTSSLSPQTSRGSTMHIQDPSTKSLQDHVHELSFRVIQAFIAIPSSSSGDLPEFHSLCVAYALLILSQYDELPASVPKNELYAALQEVKRRCNESNAYSVAVRFSVERAWENFLRVERDGANLMEAVQQESQFHGPAVQSTSINKAGHNSGGGGQVESLDLDFFFNGGYLDLLDVENFLV
;
A
#
# COMPACT_ATOMS: atom_id res chain seq x y z
N MET A 1 -27.77 -15.97 0.41
CA MET A 1 -26.74 -15.14 -0.27
C MET A 1 -26.05 -14.18 0.68
N ARG A 2 -26.78 -13.29 1.36
CA ARG A 2 -26.18 -12.37 2.35
C ARG A 2 -25.41 -13.11 3.45
N ASP A 3 -26.00 -14.16 4.02
CA ASP A 3 -25.33 -14.95 5.07
C ASP A 3 -24.08 -15.68 4.58
N ALA A 4 -24.07 -16.12 3.32
CA ALA A 4 -22.90 -16.73 2.71
C ALA A 4 -21.77 -15.72 2.49
N MET A 5 -22.10 -14.47 2.14
CA MET A 5 -21.13 -13.38 2.03
C MET A 5 -20.56 -13.01 3.39
N LEU A 6 -21.41 -12.92 4.41
CA LEU A 6 -20.97 -12.64 5.78
C LEU A 6 -20.07 -13.76 6.32
N LEU A 7 -20.45 -15.03 6.12
CA LEU A 7 -19.62 -16.17 6.49
C LEU A 7 -18.27 -16.14 5.75
N ALA A 8 -18.28 -15.83 4.45
CA ALA A 8 -17.05 -15.72 3.67
C ALA A 8 -16.13 -14.62 4.22
N GLU A 9 -16.69 -13.45 4.55
CA GLU A 9 -15.95 -12.33 5.14
C GLU A 9 -15.37 -12.68 6.51
N ILE A 10 -16.17 -13.27 7.41
CA ILE A 10 -15.68 -13.73 8.72
C ILE A 10 -14.56 -14.75 8.53
N SER A 11 -14.76 -15.74 7.64
CA SER A 11 -13.77 -16.78 7.35
C SER A 11 -12.47 -16.20 6.77
N LEU A 12 -12.56 -15.12 6.00
CA LEU A 12 -11.40 -14.41 5.45
C LEU A 12 -10.56 -13.80 6.58
N TYR A 13 -11.20 -13.03 7.46
CA TYR A 13 -10.48 -12.39 8.58
C TYR A 13 -9.98 -13.39 9.61
N CYS A 14 -10.71 -14.49 9.86
CA CYS A 14 -10.19 -15.63 10.65
C CYS A 14 -8.93 -16.22 10.03
N THR A 15 -8.89 -16.32 8.69
CA THR A 15 -7.72 -16.84 7.99
C THR A 15 -6.54 -15.89 8.12
N LEU A 16 -6.79 -14.59 8.05
CA LEU A 16 -5.78 -13.54 8.23
C LEU A 16 -5.20 -13.49 9.65
N GLN A 17 -5.95 -13.90 10.67
CA GLN A 17 -5.49 -13.94 12.07
C GLN A 17 -4.63 -15.16 12.40
N LYS A 18 -4.68 -16.24 11.60
CA LYS A 18 -3.85 -17.42 11.84
C LYS A 18 -2.37 -17.04 11.87
N ASN A 19 -1.58 -17.68 12.74
CA ASN A 19 -0.15 -17.41 12.91
C ASN A 19 0.64 -17.34 11.59
N ASP A 20 0.31 -18.21 10.63
CA ASP A 20 0.95 -18.23 9.29
C ASP A 20 0.68 -16.97 8.45
N CYS A 21 -0.34 -16.19 8.79
CA CYS A 21 -0.69 -14.92 8.13
C CYS A 21 -0.35 -13.69 8.99
N VAL A 22 -0.06 -13.89 10.28
CA VAL A 22 0.53 -12.89 11.17
C VAL A 22 2.05 -12.85 11.01
N GLN A 23 2.65 -14.02 10.78
CA GLN A 23 4.08 -14.21 10.49
C GLN A 23 4.25 -15.09 9.25
N PRO A 24 3.97 -14.57 8.03
CA PRO A 24 4.12 -15.33 6.81
C PRO A 24 5.55 -15.85 6.66
N THR A 25 5.68 -17.18 6.59
CA THR A 25 6.91 -17.86 6.19
C THR A 25 7.09 -17.69 4.69
N PHE A 26 8.34 -17.48 4.27
CA PHE A 26 8.70 -17.21 2.89
C PHE A 26 8.39 -18.43 1.98
N GLU A 27 7.20 -18.47 1.41
CA GLU A 27 6.88 -19.28 0.23
C GLU A 27 6.94 -18.36 -1.00
N ASN A 28 7.68 -18.80 -2.03
CA ASN A 28 8.12 -18.03 -3.22
C ASN A 28 6.99 -17.43 -4.08
N ASP A 29 5.75 -17.73 -3.75
CA ASP A 29 4.53 -17.41 -4.48
C ASP A 29 3.76 -16.21 -3.89
N GLY A 30 4.27 -15.59 -2.83
CA GLY A 30 3.85 -14.25 -2.39
C GLY A 30 2.43 -14.19 -1.79
N PHE A 31 1.80 -15.34 -1.54
CA PHE A 31 0.50 -15.45 -0.88
C PHE A 31 0.48 -16.65 0.04
N SER A 32 -0.24 -16.56 1.16
CA SER A 32 -0.41 -17.74 2.01
C SER A 32 -1.27 -18.78 1.29
N SER A 33 -0.85 -20.05 1.33
CA SER A 33 -1.64 -21.19 0.86
C SER A 33 -3.07 -21.20 1.41
N LYS A 34 -3.31 -20.57 2.57
CA LYS A 34 -4.62 -20.41 3.20
C LYS A 34 -5.53 -19.42 2.47
N PHE A 35 -5.01 -18.30 1.95
CA PHE A 35 -5.79 -17.39 1.11
C PHE A 35 -6.20 -18.05 -0.21
N ALA A 36 -5.36 -18.92 -0.76
CA ALA A 36 -5.70 -19.73 -1.93
C ALA A 36 -6.87 -20.70 -1.63
N ILE A 37 -6.84 -21.38 -0.48
CA ILE A 37 -7.95 -22.25 -0.04
C ILE A 37 -9.23 -21.45 0.16
N TRP A 38 -9.16 -20.30 0.84
CA TRP A 38 -10.33 -19.43 1.01
C TRP A 38 -10.90 -19.00 -0.34
N LYS A 39 -10.05 -18.60 -1.29
CA LYS A 39 -10.46 -18.17 -2.62
C LYS A 39 -11.07 -19.32 -3.43
N GLN A 40 -10.58 -20.55 -3.28
CA GLN A 40 -11.20 -21.71 -3.90
C GLN A 40 -12.61 -21.95 -3.36
N GLN A 41 -12.81 -21.78 -2.05
CA GLN A 41 -14.09 -22.04 -1.38
C GLN A 41 -15.14 -20.94 -1.62
N TYR A 42 -14.74 -19.66 -1.62
CA TYR A 42 -15.66 -18.52 -1.64
C TYR A 42 -15.48 -17.59 -2.85
N GLY A 43 -14.51 -17.85 -3.72
CA GLY A 43 -14.17 -16.95 -4.84
C GLY A 43 -15.34 -16.64 -5.76
N TYR A 44 -16.24 -17.60 -5.97
CA TYR A 44 -17.46 -17.41 -6.77
C TYR A 44 -18.38 -16.29 -6.23
N LEU A 45 -18.29 -15.93 -4.95
CA LEU A 45 -19.06 -14.85 -4.35
C LEU A 45 -18.52 -13.46 -4.72
N LEU A 46 -17.23 -13.36 -5.08
CA LEU A 46 -16.58 -12.11 -5.46
C LEU A 46 -17.04 -11.61 -6.83
N ASP A 47 -17.45 -12.52 -7.71
CA ASP A 47 -17.91 -12.23 -9.08
C ASP A 47 -19.37 -11.78 -9.13
N LEU A 48 -20.09 -11.86 -8.01
CA LEU A 48 -21.48 -11.48 -7.93
C LEU A 48 -21.63 -9.94 -7.88
N PRO A 49 -22.63 -9.35 -8.55
CA PRO A 49 -22.89 -7.91 -8.47
C PRO A 49 -23.13 -7.40 -7.03
N THR A 50 -23.67 -8.24 -6.15
CA THR A 50 -23.91 -7.92 -4.75
C THR A 50 -22.67 -8.12 -3.87
N GLY A 51 -21.57 -8.64 -4.41
CA GLY A 51 -20.35 -9.00 -3.70
C GLY A 51 -19.37 -7.85 -3.48
N LEU A 52 -19.77 -6.60 -3.73
CA LEU A 52 -18.88 -5.42 -3.65
C LEU A 52 -18.21 -5.29 -2.28
N MET A 53 -18.97 -5.43 -1.20
CA MET A 53 -18.43 -5.38 0.16
C MET A 53 -17.45 -6.52 0.41
N LEU A 54 -17.80 -7.75 0.03
CA LEU A 54 -16.91 -8.91 0.19
C LEU A 54 -15.62 -8.74 -0.62
N LYS A 55 -15.71 -8.21 -1.85
CA LYS A 55 -14.56 -7.90 -2.70
C LYS A 55 -13.67 -6.83 -2.09
N PHE A 56 -14.28 -5.82 -1.47
CA PHE A 56 -13.57 -4.79 -0.74
C PHE A 56 -12.83 -5.35 0.48
N SER A 57 -13.50 -6.16 1.31
CA SER A 57 -12.87 -6.88 2.43
C SER A 57 -11.76 -7.81 1.98
N TYR A 58 -11.94 -8.50 0.83
CA TYR A 58 -10.89 -9.30 0.19
C TYR A 58 -9.68 -8.46 -0.21
N CYS A 59 -9.86 -7.32 -0.86
CA CYS A 59 -8.75 -6.42 -1.19
C CYS A 59 -8.00 -5.96 0.07
N ILE A 60 -8.73 -5.57 1.12
CA ILE A 60 -8.16 -5.16 2.41
C ILE A 60 -7.29 -6.27 3.00
N ALA A 61 -7.81 -7.49 3.05
CA ALA A 61 -7.11 -8.62 3.63
C ALA A 61 -5.81 -8.95 2.87
N ASN A 62 -5.79 -8.81 1.54
CA ASN A 62 -4.58 -9.00 0.74
C ASN A 62 -3.53 -7.91 1.02
N VAL A 63 -3.93 -6.63 1.13
CA VAL A 63 -3.02 -5.54 1.51
C VAL A 63 -2.40 -5.80 2.87
N ILE A 64 -3.21 -6.22 3.86
CA ILE A 64 -2.71 -6.49 5.21
C ILE A 64 -1.65 -7.60 5.18
N LEU A 65 -1.95 -8.71 4.49
CA LEU A 65 -1.02 -9.82 4.37
C LEU A 65 0.29 -9.42 3.66
N ALA A 66 0.20 -8.68 2.55
CA ALA A 66 1.37 -8.25 1.80
C ALA A 66 2.24 -7.28 2.62
N LYS A 67 1.63 -6.34 3.35
CA LYS A 67 2.36 -5.39 4.19
C LYS A 67 3.04 -6.06 5.38
N ARG A 68 2.37 -6.98 6.09
CA ARG A 68 3.02 -7.83 7.12
C ARG A 68 4.24 -8.58 6.59
N THR A 69 4.11 -9.12 5.38
CA THR A 69 5.22 -9.83 4.72
C THR A 69 6.39 -8.88 4.46
N LEU A 70 6.10 -7.67 3.97
CA LEU A 70 7.11 -6.65 3.71
C LEU A 70 7.82 -6.22 5.00
N ASP A 71 7.05 -5.90 6.06
CA ASP A 71 7.58 -5.45 7.34
C ASP A 71 8.52 -6.49 7.96
N ARG A 72 8.18 -7.77 7.84
CA ARG A 72 9.03 -8.86 8.30
C ARG A 72 10.33 -8.93 7.50
N VAL A 73 10.26 -8.89 6.17
CA VAL A 73 11.46 -8.95 5.31
C VAL A 73 12.37 -7.76 5.59
N GLU A 74 11.81 -6.56 5.80
CA GLU A 74 12.56 -5.37 6.17
C GLU A 74 13.18 -5.51 7.58
N ALA A 75 12.45 -6.04 8.56
CA ALA A 75 12.96 -6.30 9.90
C ALA A 75 14.08 -7.37 9.96
N ASP A 76 13.96 -8.43 9.17
CA ASP A 76 14.97 -9.49 9.06
C ASP A 76 16.25 -8.96 8.39
N ALA A 77 16.12 -8.10 7.38
CA ALA A 77 17.26 -7.44 6.73
C ALA A 77 18.03 -6.52 7.70
N LEU A 78 17.35 -5.91 8.67
CA LEU A 78 17.94 -5.06 9.71
C LEU A 78 18.60 -5.86 10.85
N ASN A 79 18.27 -7.15 11.01
CA ASN A 79 18.82 -8.04 12.05
C ASN A 79 19.60 -9.22 11.44
N PRO A 80 20.80 -8.99 10.85
CA PRO A 80 21.58 -10.04 10.18
C PRO A 80 22.17 -11.10 11.13
N THR A 81 21.98 -11.00 12.44
CA THR A 81 22.61 -11.85 13.47
C THR A 81 22.11 -13.30 13.53
N SER A 82 21.11 -13.70 12.75
CA SER A 82 20.66 -15.10 12.67
C SER A 82 21.24 -15.93 11.52
N SER A 83 22.02 -15.34 10.61
CA SER A 83 22.71 -16.07 9.54
C SER A 83 24.18 -16.34 9.90
N LEU A 84 24.41 -17.19 10.91
CA LEU A 84 25.72 -17.82 11.13
C LEU A 84 25.91 -18.93 10.09
N SER A 85 26.37 -18.57 8.90
CA SER A 85 27.15 -19.46 8.03
C SER A 85 28.28 -18.67 7.37
N PRO A 86 29.55 -19.05 7.55
CA PRO A 86 30.67 -18.23 7.13
C PRO A 86 30.96 -18.45 5.65
N GLN A 87 30.57 -17.51 4.78
CA GLN A 87 31.23 -17.34 3.50
C GLN A 87 31.71 -15.90 3.32
N THR A 88 32.99 -15.83 3.01
CA THR A 88 33.83 -14.65 2.89
C THR A 88 33.47 -13.82 1.66
N SER A 89 33.28 -12.51 1.81
CA SER A 89 33.99 -11.48 1.01
C SER A 89 33.48 -10.07 1.31
N ARG A 90 34.43 -9.19 1.62
CA ARG A 90 34.26 -7.75 1.87
C ARG A 90 33.84 -7.00 0.60
N GLY A 91 32.98 -5.99 0.72
CA GLY A 91 32.79 -5.00 -0.35
C GLY A 91 31.68 -3.98 -0.11
N SER A 92 32.09 -2.78 0.32
CA SER A 92 31.52 -1.44 0.06
C SER A 92 30.00 -1.20 0.12
N THR A 93 29.66 -0.25 0.98
CA THR A 93 28.41 0.51 1.10
C THR A 93 27.79 0.91 -0.25
N MET A 94 26.77 0.16 -0.66
CA MET A 94 25.66 0.67 -1.46
C MET A 94 24.41 -0.03 -0.93
N HIS A 95 23.40 0.76 -0.54
CA HIS A 95 22.09 0.26 -0.18
C HIS A 95 21.40 -0.22 -1.46
N ILE A 96 21.88 -1.34 -2.00
CA ILE A 96 21.21 -2.06 -3.08
C ILE A 96 20.03 -2.73 -2.38
N GLN A 97 18.84 -2.13 -2.48
CA GLN A 97 17.62 -2.83 -2.13
C GLN A 97 17.63 -4.16 -2.89
N ASP A 98 17.47 -5.26 -2.16
CA ASP A 98 17.34 -6.57 -2.78
C ASP A 98 16.19 -6.48 -3.80
N PRO A 99 16.36 -6.91 -5.07
CA PRO A 99 15.27 -6.92 -6.05
C PRO A 99 13.99 -7.58 -5.51
N SER A 100 14.11 -8.48 -4.53
CA SER A 100 12.97 -9.09 -3.83
C SER A 100 12.15 -8.09 -2.99
N THR A 101 12.76 -7.11 -2.32
CA THR A 101 12.03 -6.15 -1.47
C THR A 101 11.31 -5.09 -2.30
N LYS A 102 11.95 -4.59 -3.36
CA LYS A 102 11.32 -3.64 -4.29
C LYS A 102 10.11 -4.26 -4.98
N SER A 103 10.20 -5.52 -5.41
CA SER A 103 9.05 -6.24 -5.99
C SER A 103 7.88 -6.37 -5.01
N LEU A 104 8.16 -6.57 -3.72
CA LEU A 104 7.12 -6.69 -2.69
C LEU A 104 6.50 -5.33 -2.36
N GLN A 105 7.30 -4.26 -2.31
CA GLN A 105 6.81 -2.89 -2.17
C GLN A 105 5.87 -2.51 -3.33
N ASP A 106 6.26 -2.82 -4.56
CA ASP A 106 5.43 -2.60 -5.75
C ASP A 106 4.11 -3.38 -5.65
N HIS A 107 4.16 -4.61 -5.14
CA HIS A 107 2.96 -5.42 -4.92
C HIS A 107 2.04 -4.85 -3.84
N VAL A 108 2.58 -4.39 -2.70
CA VAL A 108 1.82 -3.71 -1.64
C VAL A 108 1.15 -2.44 -2.15
N HIS A 109 1.85 -1.69 -3.00
CA HIS A 109 1.29 -0.50 -3.65
C HIS A 109 0.16 -0.86 -4.63
N GLU A 110 0.33 -1.89 -5.46
CA GLU A 110 -0.72 -2.38 -6.36
C GLU A 110 -1.97 -2.84 -5.60
N LEU A 111 -1.79 -3.63 -4.53
CA LEU A 111 -2.90 -4.10 -3.71
C LEU A 111 -3.60 -2.92 -3.00
N SER A 112 -2.85 -1.93 -2.53
CA SER A 112 -3.42 -0.70 -1.96
C SER A 112 -4.28 0.04 -2.97
N PHE A 113 -3.83 0.13 -4.23
CA PHE A 113 -4.63 0.71 -5.29
C PHE A 113 -5.93 -0.09 -5.54
N ARG A 114 -5.87 -1.43 -5.51
CA ARG A 114 -7.08 -2.28 -5.64
C ARG A 114 -8.07 -2.08 -4.50
N VAL A 115 -7.63 -1.76 -3.27
CA VAL A 115 -8.53 -1.37 -2.17
C VAL A 115 -9.29 -0.09 -2.54
N ILE A 116 -8.61 0.91 -3.10
CA ILE A 116 -9.25 2.16 -3.52
C ILE A 116 -10.25 1.91 -4.65
N GLN A 117 -9.88 1.10 -5.65
CA GLN A 117 -10.79 0.71 -6.73
C GLN A 117 -12.03 -0.03 -6.21
N ALA A 118 -11.87 -0.94 -5.25
CA ALA A 118 -13.00 -1.63 -4.63
C ALA A 118 -13.89 -0.68 -3.80
N PHE A 119 -13.28 0.27 -3.09
CA PHE A 119 -14.02 1.30 -2.34
C PHE A 119 -14.86 2.19 -3.25
N ILE A 120 -14.31 2.70 -4.36
CA ILE A 120 -15.07 3.54 -5.30
C ILE A 120 -16.13 2.76 -6.07
N ALA A 121 -15.98 1.43 -6.20
CA ALA A 121 -17.01 0.58 -6.80
C ALA A 121 -18.27 0.47 -5.91
N ILE A 122 -18.15 0.69 -4.60
CA ILE A 122 -19.30 0.82 -3.70
C ILE A 122 -20.02 2.14 -4.02
N PRO A 123 -21.36 2.15 -4.16
CA PRO A 123 -22.12 3.38 -4.41
C PRO A 123 -21.84 4.47 -3.37
N SER A 124 -21.72 5.72 -3.82
CA SER A 124 -21.45 6.88 -2.95
C SER A 124 -22.51 7.11 -1.87
N SER A 125 -23.74 6.62 -2.10
CA SER A 125 -24.85 6.61 -1.14
C SER A 125 -24.65 5.69 0.06
N SER A 126 -23.64 4.81 0.01
CA SER A 126 -23.40 3.77 1.03
C SER A 126 -21.95 3.72 1.48
N SER A 127 -20.99 4.17 0.66
CA SER A 127 -19.57 4.16 1.02
C SER A 127 -19.19 5.16 2.13
N GLY A 128 -20.06 6.14 2.43
CA GLY A 128 -19.86 7.07 3.54
C GLY A 128 -20.18 6.45 4.91
N ASP A 129 -21.10 5.48 4.96
CA ASP A 129 -21.59 4.86 6.19
C ASP A 129 -20.88 3.54 6.52
N LEU A 130 -19.66 3.36 6.00
CA LEU A 130 -18.89 2.15 6.24
C LEU A 130 -18.46 2.06 7.72
N PRO A 131 -18.37 0.84 8.27
CA PRO A 131 -17.80 0.65 9.60
C PRO A 131 -16.41 1.29 9.73
N GLU A 132 -16.07 1.78 10.93
CA GLU A 132 -14.82 2.51 11.19
C GLU A 132 -13.58 1.73 10.72
N PHE A 133 -13.55 0.43 10.97
CA PHE A 133 -12.49 -0.47 10.50
C PHE A 133 -12.24 -0.34 8.98
N HIS A 134 -13.30 -0.34 8.18
CA HIS A 134 -13.18 -0.23 6.73
C HIS A 134 -12.69 1.16 6.31
N SER A 135 -13.20 2.22 6.94
CA SER A 135 -12.75 3.58 6.70
C SER A 135 -11.25 3.74 7.02
N LEU A 136 -10.79 3.11 8.09
CA LEU A 136 -9.39 3.07 8.47
C LEU A 136 -8.53 2.35 7.41
N CYS A 137 -9.00 1.20 6.91
CA CYS A 137 -8.31 0.47 5.85
C CYS A 137 -8.15 1.30 4.56
N VAL A 138 -9.18 2.06 4.17
CA VAL A 138 -9.11 2.97 3.02
C VAL A 138 -8.09 4.08 3.28
N ALA A 139 -8.14 4.71 4.45
CA ALA A 139 -7.20 5.75 4.84
C ALA A 139 -5.75 5.24 4.79
N TYR A 140 -5.50 4.02 5.25
CA TYR A 140 -4.16 3.41 5.20
C TYR A 140 -3.72 3.05 3.80
N ALA A 141 -4.58 2.46 2.97
CA ALA A 141 -4.26 2.20 1.58
C ALA A 141 -3.87 3.49 0.84
N LEU A 142 -4.59 4.59 1.08
CA LEU A 142 -4.23 5.92 0.54
C LEU A 142 -2.87 6.41 1.05
N LEU A 143 -2.56 6.20 2.34
CA LEU A 143 -1.26 6.58 2.90
C LEU A 143 -0.12 5.76 2.29
N ILE A 144 -0.32 4.46 2.07
CA ILE A 144 0.66 3.61 1.38
C ILE A 144 0.93 4.18 -0.02
N LEU A 145 -0.10 4.53 -0.79
CA LEU A 145 0.03 5.18 -2.10
C LEU A 145 0.75 6.55 -2.03
N SER A 146 0.77 7.20 -0.86
CA SER A 146 1.46 8.49 -0.66
C SER A 146 2.93 8.36 -0.24
N GLN A 147 3.38 7.17 0.16
CA GLN A 147 4.72 6.95 0.72
C GLN A 147 5.78 6.63 -0.32
N TYR A 148 5.38 6.06 -1.46
CA TYR A 148 6.33 5.68 -2.50
C TYR A 148 6.54 6.83 -3.48
N ASP A 149 7.81 7.19 -3.70
CA ASP A 149 8.22 8.23 -4.65
C ASP A 149 8.12 7.78 -6.11
N GLU A 150 8.14 6.47 -6.36
CA GLU A 150 8.00 5.87 -7.69
C GLU A 150 6.71 5.06 -7.79
N LEU A 151 5.93 5.33 -8.84
CA LEU A 151 4.73 4.56 -9.13
C LEU A 151 5.12 3.22 -9.78
N PRO A 152 4.64 2.07 -9.28
CA PRO A 152 4.88 0.79 -9.93
C PRO A 152 4.34 0.78 -11.36
N ALA A 153 5.06 0.13 -12.28
CA ALA A 153 4.63 0.01 -13.67
C ALA A 153 3.28 -0.73 -13.82
N SER A 154 2.87 -1.53 -12.83
CA SER A 154 1.60 -2.25 -12.82
C SER A 154 0.38 -1.36 -12.53
N VAL A 155 0.57 -0.13 -12.04
CA VAL A 155 -0.52 0.80 -11.72
C VAL A 155 -0.66 1.85 -12.82
N PRO A 156 -1.73 1.83 -13.63
CA PRO A 156 -1.92 2.81 -14.69
C PRO A 156 -2.19 4.20 -14.08
N LYS A 157 -1.33 5.18 -14.41
CA LYS A 157 -1.41 6.55 -13.90
C LYS A 157 -2.80 7.19 -14.05
N ASN A 158 -3.43 6.99 -15.21
CA ASN A 158 -4.77 7.53 -15.49
C ASN A 158 -5.84 6.92 -14.58
N GLU A 159 -5.74 5.63 -14.27
CA GLU A 159 -6.68 4.96 -13.36
C GLU A 159 -6.45 5.40 -11.92
N LEU A 160 -5.19 5.56 -11.50
CA LEU A 160 -4.86 6.10 -10.18
C LEU A 160 -5.39 7.53 -10.01
N TYR A 161 -5.16 8.38 -11.01
CA TYR A 161 -5.70 9.74 -11.02
C TYR A 161 -7.23 9.74 -10.89
N ALA A 162 -7.92 8.97 -11.72
CA ALA A 162 -9.38 8.89 -11.70
C ALA A 162 -9.91 8.39 -10.34
N ALA A 163 -9.26 7.38 -9.76
CA ALA A 163 -9.64 6.84 -8.46
C ALA A 163 -9.44 7.85 -7.33
N LEU A 164 -8.27 8.50 -7.25
CA LEU A 164 -8.00 9.51 -6.23
C LEU A 164 -8.93 10.72 -6.38
N GLN A 165 -9.21 11.14 -7.62
CA GLN A 165 -10.14 12.23 -7.91
C GLN A 165 -11.55 11.89 -7.42
N GLU A 166 -12.01 10.66 -7.66
CA GLU A 166 -13.33 10.20 -7.24
C GLU A 166 -13.45 10.14 -5.72
N VAL A 167 -12.44 9.61 -5.00
CA VAL A 167 -12.43 9.61 -3.53
C VAL A 167 -12.46 11.04 -2.99
N LYS A 168 -11.62 11.93 -3.55
CA LYS A 168 -11.58 13.35 -3.16
C LYS A 168 -12.91 14.05 -3.39
N ARG A 169 -13.54 13.81 -4.54
CA ARG A 169 -14.86 14.35 -4.89
C ARG A 169 -15.91 13.91 -3.86
N ARG A 170 -16.00 12.61 -3.55
CA ARG A 170 -16.92 12.07 -2.53
C ARG A 170 -16.73 12.70 -1.16
N CYS A 171 -15.47 12.80 -0.73
CA CYS A 171 -15.06 13.42 0.52
C CYS A 171 -15.50 14.90 0.62
N ASN A 172 -15.42 15.65 -0.49
CA ASN A 172 -15.81 17.06 -0.53
C ASN A 172 -17.33 17.26 -0.59
N GLU A 173 -18.06 16.36 -1.23
CA GLU A 173 -19.51 16.46 -1.39
C GLU A 173 -20.30 16.01 -0.15
N SER A 174 -19.71 15.18 0.71
CA SER A 174 -20.41 14.62 1.87
C SER A 174 -19.55 14.59 3.13
N ASN A 175 -20.14 15.00 4.25
CA ASN A 175 -19.56 14.89 5.60
C ASN A 175 -19.68 13.50 6.23
N ALA A 176 -20.26 12.52 5.53
CA ALA A 176 -20.35 11.15 6.01
C ALA A 176 -18.97 10.45 6.07
N TYR A 177 -18.03 10.85 5.20
CA TYR A 177 -16.71 10.22 5.16
C TYR A 177 -15.84 10.62 6.35
N SER A 178 -15.15 9.63 6.91
CA SER A 178 -14.19 9.84 8.00
C SER A 178 -13.13 10.89 7.64
N VAL A 179 -12.78 11.71 8.64
CA VAL A 179 -11.71 12.71 8.52
C VAL A 179 -10.37 12.05 8.17
N ALA A 180 -10.13 10.81 8.60
CA ALA A 180 -8.93 10.06 8.24
C ALA A 180 -8.85 9.81 6.72
N VAL A 181 -9.96 9.37 6.10
CA VAL A 181 -10.01 9.15 4.64
C VAL A 181 -9.80 10.46 3.88
N ARG A 182 -10.41 11.56 4.36
CA ARG A 182 -10.24 12.91 3.80
C ARG A 182 -8.78 13.36 3.84
N PHE A 183 -8.15 13.23 4.99
CA PHE A 183 -6.73 13.57 5.17
C PHE A 183 -5.84 12.73 4.25
N SER A 184 -6.03 11.41 4.23
CA SER A 184 -5.19 10.51 3.45
C SER A 184 -5.34 10.70 1.94
N VAL A 185 -6.54 11.00 1.43
CA VAL A 185 -6.72 11.25 -0.01
C VAL A 185 -6.05 12.55 -0.44
N GLU A 186 -6.08 13.59 0.38
CA GLU A 186 -5.35 14.83 0.08
C GLU A 186 -3.85 14.58 0.00
N ARG A 187 -3.30 13.83 0.96
CA ARG A 187 -1.88 13.48 0.96
C ARG A 187 -1.48 12.61 -0.23
N ALA A 188 -2.29 11.61 -0.59
CA ALA A 188 -2.06 10.78 -1.78
C ALA A 188 -2.15 11.60 -3.08
N TRP A 189 -3.09 12.54 -3.14
CA TRP A 189 -3.28 13.43 -4.29
C TRP A 189 -2.09 14.39 -4.48
N GLU A 190 -1.61 15.01 -3.41
CA GLU A 190 -0.41 15.86 -3.44
C GLU A 190 0.83 15.08 -3.87
N ASN A 191 0.99 13.84 -3.38
CA ASN A 191 2.07 12.96 -3.78
C ASN A 191 2.02 12.66 -5.29
N PHE A 192 0.84 12.26 -5.81
CA PHE A 192 0.66 11.98 -7.23
C PHE A 192 1.03 13.17 -8.11
N LEU A 193 0.60 14.38 -7.74
CA LEU A 193 0.92 15.60 -8.50
C LEU A 193 2.41 15.95 -8.46
N ARG A 194 3.10 15.66 -7.35
CA ARG A 194 4.56 15.82 -7.24
C ARG A 194 5.28 14.90 -8.21
N VAL A 195 4.95 13.60 -8.18
CA VAL A 195 5.57 12.56 -9.03
C VAL A 195 5.35 12.85 -10.52
N GLU A 196 4.16 13.30 -10.91
CA GLU A 196 3.88 13.68 -12.31
C GLU A 196 4.74 14.87 -12.77
N ARG A 197 4.93 15.87 -11.91
CA ARG A 197 5.76 17.04 -12.21
C ARG A 197 7.23 16.65 -12.35
N ASP A 198 7.72 15.83 -11.44
CA ASP A 198 9.12 15.39 -11.45
C ASP A 198 9.41 14.49 -12.66
N GLY A 199 8.46 13.63 -13.05
CA GLY A 199 8.55 12.83 -14.28
C GLY A 199 8.54 13.68 -15.56
N ALA A 200 7.73 14.75 -15.61
CA ALA A 200 7.72 15.67 -16.75
C ALA A 200 9.04 16.44 -16.89
N ASN A 201 9.59 16.93 -15.76
CA ASN A 201 10.88 17.62 -15.74
C ASN A 201 12.05 16.72 -16.16
N LEU A 202 12.01 15.43 -15.80
CA LEU A 202 13.03 14.45 -16.21
C LEU A 202 12.96 14.16 -17.72
N MET A 203 11.76 14.06 -18.30
CA MET A 203 11.60 13.90 -19.74
C MET A 203 12.10 15.12 -20.53
N GLU A 204 11.86 16.34 -20.04
CA GLU A 204 12.40 17.56 -20.65
C GLU A 204 13.94 17.63 -20.56
N ALA A 205 14.52 17.20 -19.43
CA ALA A 205 15.98 17.16 -19.26
C ALA A 205 16.65 16.13 -20.19
N VAL A 206 16.08 14.93 -20.31
CA VAL A 206 16.58 13.89 -21.24
C VAL A 206 16.47 14.34 -22.71
N GLN A 207 15.43 15.11 -23.04
CA GLN A 207 15.24 15.66 -24.38
C GLN A 207 16.23 16.80 -24.68
N GLN A 208 16.64 17.59 -23.68
CA GLN A 208 17.71 18.59 -23.81
C GLN A 208 19.11 17.95 -23.88
N GLU A 209 19.40 16.91 -23.09
CA GLU A 209 20.68 16.18 -23.18
C GLU A 209 20.85 15.47 -24.52
N SER A 210 19.76 14.98 -25.12
CA SER A 210 19.78 14.36 -26.46
C SER A 210 20.05 15.36 -27.60
N GLN A 211 19.97 16.67 -27.35
CA GLN A 211 20.33 17.72 -28.31
C GLN A 211 21.77 18.23 -28.15
N PHE A 212 22.46 17.88 -27.06
CA PHE A 212 23.83 18.35 -26.77
C PHE A 212 24.83 17.18 -26.74
N HIS A 213 25.11 16.60 -27.90
CA HIS A 213 26.38 15.91 -28.16
C HIS A 213 27.23 16.74 -29.13
N GLY A 214 27.95 17.71 -28.55
CA GLY A 214 29.09 18.44 -29.11
C GLY A 214 30.08 18.72 -27.96
N PRO A 215 31.40 18.82 -28.23
CA PRO A 215 32.42 18.46 -27.24
C PRO A 215 32.54 19.47 -26.08
N ALA A 216 32.97 18.91 -24.96
CA ALA A 216 33.13 19.53 -23.65
C ALA A 216 33.80 20.90 -23.65
N VAL A 217 33.16 21.85 -22.95
CA VAL A 217 33.82 23.05 -22.45
C VAL A 217 33.60 23.10 -20.94
N GLN A 218 34.69 22.92 -20.20
CA GLN A 218 34.77 23.22 -18.77
C GLN A 218 34.40 24.67 -18.52
N SER A 219 33.56 24.93 -17.53
CA SER A 219 33.43 26.25 -16.92
C SER A 219 33.18 26.09 -15.43
N THR A 220 34.21 26.43 -14.67
CA THR A 220 34.24 26.64 -13.22
C THR A 220 33.38 27.82 -12.80
N SER A 221 32.72 27.70 -11.64
CA SER A 221 32.75 28.63 -10.48
C SER A 221 31.43 29.15 -9.90
N ILE A 222 31.33 28.91 -8.58
CA ILE A 222 30.95 29.82 -7.47
C ILE A 222 29.46 29.99 -7.08
N ASN A 223 29.17 29.41 -5.90
CA ASN A 223 28.31 29.83 -4.79
C ASN A 223 27.03 30.64 -5.04
N LYS A 224 25.90 30.08 -4.60
CA LYS A 224 24.84 30.89 -3.98
C LYS A 224 24.12 30.12 -2.87
N ALA A 225 24.18 30.71 -1.68
CA ALA A 225 23.50 30.28 -0.47
C ALA A 225 21.96 30.29 -0.64
N GLY A 226 21.30 29.28 -0.07
CA GLY A 226 19.85 29.14 -0.05
C GLY A 226 19.36 28.66 1.30
N HIS A 227 19.02 29.64 2.15
CA HIS A 227 18.11 29.63 3.29
C HIS A 227 17.56 28.30 3.80
N ASN A 228 17.93 28.03 5.04
CA ASN A 228 17.32 27.05 5.93
C ASN A 228 16.02 27.66 6.52
N SER A 229 14.87 27.22 6.03
CA SER A 229 13.54 27.41 6.62
C SER A 229 12.86 26.05 6.46
N GLY A 230 12.38 25.35 7.47
CA GLY A 230 11.89 25.73 8.78
C GLY A 230 10.65 24.88 9.00
N GLY A 231 10.64 24.05 10.05
CA GLY A 231 9.44 23.51 10.66
C GLY A 231 8.48 22.71 9.77
N GLY A 232 8.89 21.55 9.28
CA GLY A 232 7.96 20.48 8.93
C GLY A 232 7.74 19.61 10.16
N GLY A 233 6.61 19.78 10.84
CA GLY A 233 6.25 18.95 11.99
C GLY A 233 6.37 17.47 11.62
N GLN A 234 7.16 16.73 12.41
CA GLN A 234 7.04 15.28 12.49
C GLN A 234 5.61 15.00 12.92
N VAL A 235 4.74 14.73 11.94
CA VAL A 235 3.52 13.99 12.20
C VAL A 235 4.03 12.63 12.65
N GLU A 236 3.84 12.34 13.94
CA GLU A 236 4.07 11.01 14.52
C GLU A 236 3.61 9.99 13.50
N SER A 237 4.54 9.13 13.06
CA SER A 237 4.25 8.02 12.15
C SER A 237 2.98 7.38 12.67
N LEU A 238 1.86 7.47 11.91
CA LEU A 238 0.70 6.64 12.20
C LEU A 238 1.26 5.23 12.39
N ASP A 239 0.95 4.60 13.51
CA ASP A 239 1.44 3.28 13.88
C ASP A 239 0.82 2.23 12.95
N LEU A 240 1.29 2.25 11.70
CA LEU A 240 0.98 1.35 10.61
C LEU A 240 1.29 -0.08 11.07
N ASP A 241 2.35 -0.23 11.85
CA ASP A 241 2.79 -1.50 12.41
C ASP A 241 1.71 -2.07 13.33
N PHE A 242 1.09 -1.28 14.21
CA PHE A 242 -0.02 -1.77 15.05
C PHE A 242 -1.21 -2.30 14.23
N PHE A 243 -1.64 -1.56 13.20
CA PHE A 243 -2.77 -1.99 12.37
C PHE A 243 -2.43 -3.25 11.58
N PHE A 244 -1.29 -3.23 10.87
CA PHE A 244 -0.88 -4.35 10.06
C PHE A 244 -0.53 -5.56 10.89
N ASN A 245 -0.01 -5.44 12.10
CA ASN A 245 0.24 -6.59 12.99
C ASN A 245 -1.02 -7.19 13.64
N GLY A 246 -2.21 -6.73 13.26
CA GLY A 246 -3.45 -7.33 13.72
C GLY A 246 -4.06 -6.66 14.95
N GLY A 247 -3.58 -5.50 15.40
CA GLY A 247 -4.11 -4.84 16.59
C GLY A 247 -5.64 -4.62 16.59
N TYR A 248 -6.25 -4.41 15.41
CA TYR A 248 -7.72 -4.35 15.25
C TYR A 248 -8.40 -5.70 15.06
N LEU A 249 -7.69 -6.71 14.59
CA LEU A 249 -8.21 -8.07 14.40
C LEU A 249 -8.11 -8.89 15.69
N ASP A 250 -7.13 -8.62 16.54
CA ASP A 250 -6.99 -9.20 17.88
C ASP A 250 -8.12 -8.77 18.81
N LEU A 251 -8.61 -7.54 18.64
CA LEU A 251 -9.84 -7.05 19.28
C LEU A 251 -11.09 -7.88 18.90
N LEU A 252 -11.05 -8.64 17.80
CA LEU A 252 -12.15 -9.50 17.37
C LEU A 252 -12.06 -10.94 17.92
N ASP A 253 -11.05 -11.25 18.75
CA ASP A 253 -10.78 -12.53 19.44
C ASP A 253 -11.65 -13.72 18.96
N VAL A 254 -11.36 -14.17 17.74
CA VAL A 254 -12.22 -15.13 17.03
C VAL A 254 -12.01 -16.57 17.51
N GLU A 255 -10.96 -16.82 18.31
CA GLU A 255 -10.66 -18.15 18.87
C GLU A 255 -11.76 -18.64 19.82
N ASN A 256 -12.58 -17.73 20.37
CA ASN A 256 -13.74 -18.07 21.19
C ASN A 256 -15.00 -18.45 20.40
N PHE A 257 -15.02 -18.28 19.06
CA PHE A 257 -16.21 -18.50 18.24
C PHE A 257 -16.17 -19.78 17.38
N LEU A 258 -15.05 -20.50 17.37
CA LEU A 258 -14.86 -21.74 16.62
C LEU A 258 -14.57 -22.92 17.58
N VAL A 259 -15.56 -23.28 18.39
CA VAL A 259 -15.66 -24.58 19.08
C VAL A 259 -16.89 -25.32 18.56
#